data_AF-A0A915IS00-F1
#
_entry.id   AF-A0A915IS00-F1
#
_cell.length_a   1.000
_cell.length_b   1.000
_cell.length_c   1.000
_cell.angle_alpha   90.00
_cell.angle_beta   90.00
_cell.angle_gamma   90.00
#
_symmetry.space_group_name_H-M   'P 1'
#
loop_
_entity.id
_entity.type
_entity.pdbx_description
1 polymer ?
#
loop_
_entity_poly.entity_id
_entity_poly.type
_entity_poly.pdbx_seq_one_letter_code
_entity_poly.pdbx_strand_id
1 'polypeptide(L)'
;MLIGIRNLTFLLPTANRDTLLILLQFLRQVSQHSKDTVDQQGVLKAGNKMNTHNLATIFGPNILRPSTSNKRINEQLSNNENTVKVVQFMIENCDEIYTVPKETLNSLYKLMQETEADVVDRILSSLYTSSIK
;
A
#
# COMPACT_ATOMS: atom_id res chain seq x y z
N MET A 1 -9.12 5.17 -8.90
CA MET A 1 -7.74 4.66 -8.82
C MET A 1 -7.56 3.71 -7.62
N LEU A 2 -7.93 4.11 -6.40
CA LEU A 2 -7.82 3.29 -5.18
C LEU A 2 -8.34 1.85 -5.30
N ILE A 3 -9.61 1.67 -5.65
CA ILE A 3 -10.25 0.34 -5.70
C ILE A 3 -9.53 -0.59 -6.70
N GLY A 4 -9.17 -0.06 -7.87
CA GLY A 4 -8.44 -0.83 -8.89
C GLY A 4 -7.07 -1.29 -8.39
N ILE A 5 -6.30 -0.38 -7.79
CA ILE A 5 -4.97 -0.70 -7.24
C ILE A 5 -5.08 -1.68 -6.06
N ARG A 6 -6.04 -1.48 -5.16
CA ARG A 6 -6.33 -2.39 -4.04
C ARG A 6 -6.60 -3.81 -4.55
N ASN A 7 -7.51 -3.95 -5.50
CA ASN A 7 -7.89 -5.26 -6.04
C ASN A 7 -6.68 -5.93 -6.72
N LEU A 8 -5.93 -5.20 -7.54
CA LEU A 8 -4.70 -5.73 -8.16
C LEU A 8 -3.65 -6.13 -7.11
N THR A 9 -3.51 -5.35 -6.04
CA THR A 9 -2.60 -5.64 -4.92
C THR A 9 -3.00 -6.92 -4.18
N PHE A 10 -4.30 -7.16 -3.99
CA PHE A 10 -4.80 -8.39 -3.37
C PHE A 10 -4.68 -9.63 -4.27
N LEU A 11 -4.49 -9.46 -5.57
CA LEU A 11 -4.19 -10.56 -6.51
C LEU A 11 -2.71 -10.94 -6.55
N LEU A 12 -1.83 -10.17 -5.91
CA LEU A 12 -0.41 -10.53 -5.81
C LEU A 12 -0.22 -11.74 -4.89
N PRO A 13 0.80 -12.58 -5.15
CA PRO A 13 1.22 -13.60 -4.19
C PRO A 13 1.53 -12.95 -2.83
N THR A 14 1.20 -13.64 -1.73
CA THR A 14 1.34 -13.11 -0.36
C THR A 14 2.72 -12.51 -0.09
N ALA A 15 3.79 -13.20 -0.48
CA ALA A 15 5.16 -12.70 -0.31
C ALA A 15 5.41 -11.38 -1.06
N ASN A 16 4.91 -11.24 -2.28
CA ASN A 16 5.04 -10.02 -3.08
C ASN A 16 4.21 -8.87 -2.48
N ARG A 17 2.98 -9.16 -2.05
CA ARG A 17 2.07 -8.19 -1.43
C ARG A 17 2.67 -7.62 -0.15
N ASP A 18 3.19 -8.48 0.72
CA ASP A 18 3.72 -8.11 2.03
C ASP A 18 5.05 -7.33 1.87
N THR A 19 5.92 -7.77 0.94
CA THR A 19 7.15 -7.03 0.60
C THR A 19 6.83 -5.63 0.06
N LEU A 20 5.82 -5.53 -0.81
CA LEU A 20 5.39 -4.27 -1.38
C LEU A 20 4.83 -3.32 -0.31
N LEU A 21 4.09 -3.85 0.69
CA LEU A 21 3.57 -3.06 1.80
C LEU A 21 4.71 -2.37 2.56
N ILE A 22 5.70 -3.16 3.00
CA ILE A 22 6.82 -2.65 3.79
C ILE A 22 7.63 -1.63 2.98
N LEU A 23 7.85 -1.90 1.69
CA LEU A 23 8.53 -0.97 0.80
C LEU A 23 7.76 0.37 0.69
N LEU A 24 6.46 0.34 0.43
CA LEU A 24 5.65 1.55 0.29
C LEU A 24 5.60 2.36 1.60
N GLN A 25 5.48 1.68 2.74
CA GLN A 25 5.52 2.30 4.06
C GLN A 25 6.87 2.98 4.32
N PHE A 26 7.98 2.32 3.97
CA PHE A 26 9.31 2.90 4.07
C PHE A 26 9.44 4.15 3.18
N LEU A 27 9.04 4.07 1.90
CA LEU A 27 9.10 5.20 0.98
C LEU A 27 8.24 6.39 1.46
N ARG A 28 7.09 6.10 2.06
CA ARG A 28 6.25 7.13 2.70
C ARG A 28 6.94 7.79 3.88
N GLN A 29 7.62 7.03 4.73
CA GLN A 29 8.42 7.61 5.81
C GLN A 29 9.54 8.50 5.27
N VAL A 30 10.23 8.09 4.20
CA VAL A 30 11.23 8.92 3.53
C VAL A 30 10.60 10.22 3.04
N SER A 31 9.42 10.18 2.42
CA SER A 31 8.77 11.39 1.89
C SER A 31 8.29 12.37 2.96
N GLN A 32 7.90 11.86 4.13
CA GLN A 32 7.54 12.68 5.29
C GLN A 32 8.71 13.53 5.80
N HIS A 33 9.96 13.10 5.58
CA HIS A 33 11.18 13.81 5.96
C HIS A 33 11.80 14.60 4.79
N SER A 34 11.00 14.95 3.77
CA SER A 34 11.49 15.62 2.56
C SER A 34 11.83 17.10 2.73
N LYS A 35 11.16 17.79 3.65
CA LYS A 35 11.33 19.22 3.90
C LYS A 35 12.21 19.47 5.12
N ASP A 36 12.85 20.63 5.13
CA ASP A 36 13.56 21.11 6.31
C ASP A 36 12.57 21.28 7.48
N THR A 37 13.02 20.91 8.67
CA THR A 37 12.23 21.00 9.91
C THR A 37 13.03 21.73 10.96
N VAL A 38 12.34 22.32 11.95
CA VAL A 38 12.98 22.92 13.12
C VAL A 38 12.69 22.01 14.30
N ASP A 39 13.72 21.63 15.04
CA ASP A 39 13.54 20.81 16.25
C ASP A 39 13.07 21.63 17.46
N GLN A 40 12.86 20.97 18.59
CA GLN A 40 12.38 21.59 19.83
C GLN A 40 13.35 22.64 20.40
N GLN A 41 14.61 22.62 19.96
CA GLN A 41 15.66 23.55 20.38
C GLN A 41 15.83 24.71 19.40
N GLY A 42 15.01 24.78 18.33
CA GLY A 42 15.10 25.81 17.31
C GLY A 42 16.17 25.55 16.25
N VAL A 43 16.78 24.36 16.22
CA VAL A 43 17.82 24.02 15.24
C VAL A 43 17.20 23.53 13.94
N LEU A 44 17.65 24.10 12.82
CA LEU A 44 17.27 23.65 11.49
C LEU A 44 17.85 22.26 11.20
N LYS A 45 16.98 21.31 10.92
CA LYS A 45 17.30 19.99 10.37
C LYS A 45 16.94 19.96 8.90
N ALA A 46 17.96 19.79 8.06
CA ALA A 46 17.78 19.67 6.62
C ALA A 46 16.98 18.39 6.29
N GLY A 47 15.98 18.54 5.41
CA GLY A 47 15.21 17.42 4.87
C GLY A 47 16.01 16.65 3.82
N ASN A 48 15.57 15.43 3.53
CA ASN A 48 16.22 14.58 2.53
C ASN A 48 15.90 14.98 1.07
N LYS A 49 15.04 16.00 0.86
CA LYS A 49 14.63 16.53 -0.46
C LYS A 49 13.88 15.52 -1.35
N MET A 50 13.52 14.35 -0.81
CA MET A 50 12.85 13.28 -1.54
C MET A 50 11.36 13.28 -1.26
N ASN A 51 10.60 14.09 -1.99
CA ASN A 51 9.13 14.02 -1.93
C ASN A 51 8.60 12.73 -2.62
N THR A 52 7.31 12.44 -2.43
CA THR A 52 6.68 11.23 -2.98
C THR A 52 6.82 11.13 -4.51
N HIS A 53 6.71 12.24 -5.23
CA HIS A 53 6.88 12.27 -6.68
C HIS A 53 8.29 11.86 -7.11
N ASN A 54 9.33 12.41 -6.47
CA ASN A 54 10.73 12.06 -6.75
C ASN A 54 11.01 10.58 -6.45
N LEU A 55 10.47 10.06 -5.35
CA LEU A 55 10.57 8.64 -5.02
C LEU A 55 9.86 7.78 -6.06
N ALA A 56 8.66 8.15 -6.49
CA ALA A 56 7.93 7.43 -7.52
C ALA A 56 8.64 7.45 -8.88
N THR A 57 9.33 8.53 -9.23
CA THR A 57 10.17 8.61 -10.43
C THR A 57 11.34 7.64 -10.40
N ILE A 58 12.00 7.47 -9.25
CA ILE A 58 13.15 6.56 -9.10
C ILE A 58 12.70 5.11 -8.97
N PHE A 59 11.68 4.83 -8.14
CA PHE A 59 11.25 3.48 -7.81
C PHE A 59 10.21 2.93 -8.78
N GLY A 60 9.46 3.77 -9.48
CA GLY A 60 8.41 3.38 -10.42
C GLY A 60 8.83 2.29 -11.40
N PRO A 61 9.89 2.52 -12.21
CA PRO A 61 10.39 1.53 -13.17
C PRO A 61 10.91 0.24 -12.52
N ASN A 62 11.32 0.31 -11.25
CA ASN A 62 11.87 -0.82 -10.52
C ASN A 62 10.79 -1.68 -9.85
N ILE A 63 9.67 -1.08 -9.45
CA ILE A 63 8.49 -1.75 -8.88
C ILE A 63 7.63 -2.35 -10.02
N LEU A 64 7.35 -1.56 -11.06
CA LEU A 64 6.50 -1.96 -12.19
C LEU A 64 7.35 -2.27 -13.43
N ARG A 65 8.19 -3.31 -13.30
CA ARG A 65 9.13 -3.70 -14.38
C ARG A 65 8.38 -4.19 -15.63
N PRO A 66 8.75 -3.70 -16.83
CA PRO A 66 8.29 -4.26 -18.09
C PRO A 66 8.59 -5.77 -18.18
N SER A 67 7.59 -6.57 -18.55
CA SER A 67 7.77 -8.01 -18.74
C SER A 67 8.42 -8.30 -20.09
N THR A 68 9.45 -9.14 -20.15
CA THR A 68 10.11 -9.52 -21.42
C THR A 68 9.18 -10.18 -22.43
N SER A 69 8.01 -10.68 -22.02
CA SER A 69 7.06 -11.40 -22.85
C SER A 69 6.08 -10.54 -23.64
N ASN A 70 5.81 -9.29 -23.26
CA ASN A 70 4.72 -8.50 -23.82
C ASN A 70 5.15 -7.10 -24.29
N LYS A 71 5.61 -7.01 -25.55
CA LYS A 71 6.08 -5.75 -26.17
C LYS A 71 5.10 -4.57 -26.03
N ARG A 72 3.78 -4.78 -26.24
CA ARG A 72 2.76 -3.72 -26.11
C ARG A 72 2.64 -3.19 -24.68
N ILE A 73 2.73 -4.06 -23.68
CA ILE A 73 2.70 -3.67 -22.26
C ILE A 73 3.99 -2.92 -21.91
N ASN A 74 5.12 -3.34 -22.47
CA ASN A 74 6.39 -2.67 -22.26
C ASN A 74 6.44 -1.27 -22.87
N GLU A 75 5.86 -1.07 -24.05
CA GLU A 75 5.70 0.25 -24.66
C GLU A 75 4.86 1.18 -23.76
N GLN A 76 3.78 0.68 -23.15
CA GLN A 76 2.98 1.47 -22.22
C GLN A 76 3.67 1.72 -20.86
N LEU A 77 4.46 0.77 -20.35
CA LEU A 77 5.26 0.94 -19.12
C LEU A 77 6.49 1.83 -19.35
N SER A 78 6.98 1.91 -20.59
CA SER A 78 8.05 2.83 -20.99
C SER A 78 7.61 4.29 -20.96
N ASN A 79 6.29 4.56 -21.01
CA ASN A 79 5.72 5.85 -20.64
C ASN A 79 5.82 6.03 -19.13
N ASN A 80 7.01 6.49 -18.71
CA ASN A 80 7.43 6.67 -17.32
C ASN A 80 6.37 7.41 -16.48
N GLU A 81 5.64 8.36 -17.07
CA GLU A 81 4.66 9.18 -16.37
C GLU A 81 3.50 8.40 -15.71
N ASN A 82 2.95 7.38 -16.37
CA ASN A 82 1.85 6.58 -15.80
C ASN A 82 2.37 5.70 -14.65
N THR A 83 3.55 5.12 -14.84
CA THR A 83 4.25 4.35 -13.82
C THR A 83 4.52 5.19 -12.57
N VAL A 84 5.01 6.43 -12.77
CA VAL A 84 5.20 7.40 -11.68
C VAL A 84 3.90 7.73 -10.98
N LYS A 85 2.82 8.03 -11.71
CA LYS A 85 1.51 8.34 -11.12
C LYS A 85 0.97 7.20 -10.26
N VAL A 86 1.06 5.95 -10.75
CA VAL A 86 0.59 4.78 -9.99
C VAL A 86 1.41 4.58 -8.73
N VAL A 87 2.75 4.60 -8.82
CA VAL A 87 3.60 4.39 -7.64
C VAL A 87 3.50 5.54 -6.64
N GLN A 88 3.38 6.79 -7.12
CA GLN A 88 3.14 7.94 -6.25
C GLN A 88 1.83 7.75 -5.46
N PHE A 89 0.74 7.40 -6.17
CA PHE A 89 -0.55 7.12 -5.54
C PHE A 89 -0.45 5.98 -4.51
N MET A 90 0.33 4.93 -4.81
CA MET A 90 0.53 3.80 -3.91
C MET A 90 1.27 4.19 -2.62
N ILE A 91 2.27 5.06 -2.71
CA ILE A 91 3.00 5.55 -1.54
C ILE A 91 2.09 6.44 -0.67
N GLU A 92 1.33 7.35 -1.29
CA GLU A 92 0.44 8.28 -0.59
C GLU A 92 -0.74 7.57 0.11
N ASN A 93 -1.34 6.56 -0.53
CA ASN A 93 -2.56 5.90 -0.08
C ASN A 93 -2.30 4.47 0.42
N CYS A 94 -1.08 4.19 0.90
CA CYS A 94 -0.63 2.84 1.27
C CYS A 94 -1.57 2.16 2.28
N ASP A 95 -1.98 2.83 3.35
CA ASP A 95 -2.84 2.20 4.38
C ASP A 95 -4.23 1.86 3.83
N GLU A 96 -4.78 2.73 2.99
CA GLU A 96 -6.08 2.53 2.37
C GLU A 96 -6.06 1.39 1.35
N ILE A 97 -4.99 1.27 0.57
CA ILE A 97 -4.82 0.18 -0.40
C ILE A 97 -4.83 -1.17 0.31
N TYR A 98 -4.22 -1.27 1.49
CA TYR A 98 -4.10 -2.53 2.24
C TYR A 98 -5.22 -2.77 3.25
N THR A 99 -6.17 -1.85 3.35
CA THR A 99 -7.38 -2.02 4.18
C THR A 99 -8.46 -2.76 3.40
N VAL A 100 -9.00 -3.83 3.99
CA VAL A 100 -10.17 -4.54 3.46
C VAL A 100 -11.41 -3.63 3.61
N PRO A 101 -12.19 -3.39 2.53
CA PRO A 101 -13.42 -2.60 2.62
C PRO A 101 -14.40 -3.18 3.62
N LYS A 102 -15.13 -2.32 4.33
CA LYS A 102 -16.12 -2.74 5.33
C LYS A 102 -17.23 -3.57 4.69
N GLU A 103 -17.59 -3.26 3.46
CA GLU A 103 -18.61 -3.95 2.68
C GLU A 103 -18.17 -5.39 2.38
N THR A 104 -16.92 -5.58 1.94
CA THR A 104 -16.33 -6.90 1.72
C THR A 104 -16.26 -7.70 3.01
N LEU A 105 -15.82 -7.06 4.11
CA LEU A 105 -15.76 -7.69 5.43
C LEU A 105 -17.15 -8.12 5.91
N ASN A 106 -18.18 -7.28 5.72
CA ASN A 106 -19.56 -7.58 6.10
C ASN A 106 -20.16 -8.71 5.26
N SER A 107 -19.91 -8.74 3.95
CA SER A 107 -20.31 -9.84 3.08
C SER A 107 -19.64 -11.15 3.49
N LEU A 108 -18.35 -11.13 3.79
CA LEU A 108 -17.62 -12.29 4.29
C LEU A 108 -18.17 -12.76 5.65
N TYR A 109 -18.45 -11.82 6.55
CA TYR A 109 -19.04 -12.10 7.85
C TYR A 109 -20.38 -12.81 7.75
N LYS A 110 -21.30 -12.30 6.91
CA LYS A 110 -22.61 -12.93 6.68
C LYS A 110 -22.47 -14.34 6.11
N LEU A 111 -21.60 -14.51 5.11
CA LEU A 111 -21.32 -15.82 4.53
C LEU A 111 -20.80 -16.80 5.60
N MET A 112 -19.83 -16.37 6.42
CA MET A 112 -19.28 -17.20 7.49
C MET A 112 -20.31 -17.49 8.58
N GLN A 113 -21.23 -16.58 8.89
CA GLN A 113 -22.33 -16.86 9.81
C GLN A 113 -23.26 -17.97 9.27
N GLU A 114 -23.48 -18.01 7.96
CA GLU A 114 -24.32 -19.02 7.32
C GLU A 114 -23.63 -20.38 7.20
N THR A 115 -22.31 -20.40 6.97
CA THR A 115 -21.56 -21.65 6.73
C THR A 115 -20.88 -22.21 7.97
N GLU A 116 -20.36 -21.36 8.86
CA GLU A 116 -19.44 -21.69 9.95
C GLU A 116 -19.62 -20.75 11.17
N ALA A 117 -20.85 -20.68 11.71
CA ALA A 117 -21.21 -19.76 12.79
C ALA A 117 -20.31 -19.89 14.05
N ASP A 118 -19.90 -21.11 14.38
CA ASP A 118 -19.05 -21.40 15.54
C ASP A 118 -17.63 -20.82 15.39
N VAL A 119 -17.10 -20.77 14.16
CA VAL A 119 -15.81 -20.15 13.86
C VAL A 119 -15.89 -18.65 14.05
N VAL A 120 -16.97 -18.02 13.56
CA VAL A 120 -17.22 -16.58 13.72
C VAL A 120 -17.26 -16.20 15.20
N ASP A 121 -18.01 -16.93 16.01
CA ASP A 121 -18.13 -16.67 17.45
C ASP A 121 -16.78 -16.80 18.17
N ARG A 122 -15.96 -17.80 17.81
CA ARG A 122 -14.60 -17.94 18.35
C ARG A 122 -13.71 -16.76 17.98
N ILE A 123 -13.72 -16.34 16.71
CA ILE A 123 -12.92 -15.22 16.22
C ILE A 123 -13.34 -13.92 16.94
N LEU A 124 -14.64 -13.61 16.99
CA LEU A 124 -15.16 -12.42 17.65
C LEU A 124 -14.81 -12.38 19.15
N SER A 125 -14.97 -13.52 19.83
CA SER A 125 -14.61 -13.64 21.24
C SER A 125 -13.12 -13.37 21.48
N SER A 126 -12.25 -13.92 20.60
CA SER A 126 -10.80 -13.73 20.70
C SER A 126 -10.38 -12.26 20.47
N LEU A 127 -11.03 -11.57 19.52
CA LEU A 127 -10.79 -10.17 19.23
C LEU A 127 -11.23 -9.27 20.39
N TYR A 128 -12.40 -9.55 20.98
CA TYR A 128 -12.89 -8.81 22.15
C TYR A 128 -11.94 -8.92 23.33
N THR A 129 -11.45 -10.13 23.66
CA THR A 129 -10.44 -10.31 24.72
C THR A 129 -9.12 -9.62 24.43
N SER A 130 -8.73 -9.48 23.15
CA SER A 130 -7.48 -8.83 22.77
C SER A 130 -7.57 -7.30 22.83
N SER A 131 -8.76 -6.73 22.70
CA SER A 131 -8.98 -5.27 22.76
C SER A 131 -9.06 -4.70 24.19
N ILE A 132 -9.07 -5.57 25.22
CA ILE A 132 -9.16 -5.19 26.64
C ILE A 132 -7.76 -5.19 27.31
N LYS A 133 -6.73 -5.68 26.61
CA LYS A 133 -5.32 -5.62 27.03
C LYS A 133 -4.63 -4.46 26.33
#